data_AF-A0A7K4IFB3-F1
#
_entry.id   AF-A0A7K4IFB3-F1
#
_cell.length_a   1.000
_cell.length_b   1.000
_cell.length_c   1.000
_cell.angle_alpha   90.00
_cell.angle_beta   90.00
_cell.angle_gamma   90.00
#
_symmetry.space_group_name_H-M   'P 1'
#
loop_
_entity.id
_entity.type
_entity.pdbx_description
1 polymer ?
#
loop_
_entity_poly.entity_id
_entity_poly.type
_entity_poly.pdbx_seq_one_letter_code
_entity_poly.pdbx_strand_id
1 'polypeptide(L)'
;MSERGEKSHLPRSKKDRIIPVAPVDRLIRKAGGARVSDTGAEKLAEILEEVGVFLARNASEIVNQAKRKTITDKDVELAYRQWRRTL
;
A
#
# COMPACT_ATOMS: atom_id res chain seq x y z
N MET A 1 15.24 -0.32 -28.70
CA MET A 1 15.37 -0.32 -27.22
C MET A 1 14.45 0.75 -26.68
N SER A 2 13.31 0.34 -26.11
CA SER A 2 12.28 1.26 -25.64
C SER A 2 12.61 1.59 -24.18
N GLU A 3 13.16 2.78 -23.95
CA GLU A 3 13.15 3.42 -22.64
C GLU A 3 11.69 3.69 -22.29
N ARG A 4 11.01 2.67 -21.76
CA ARG A 4 9.75 2.87 -21.05
C ARG A 4 10.12 3.69 -19.83
N GLY A 5 9.98 5.01 -19.98
CA GLY A 5 10.02 5.95 -18.89
C GLY A 5 9.17 5.37 -17.77
N GLU A 6 9.86 4.96 -16.71
CA GLU A 6 9.28 4.62 -15.43
C GLU A 6 8.68 5.92 -14.93
N LYS A 7 7.45 6.20 -15.37
CA LYS A 7 6.73 7.41 -15.00
C LYS A 7 6.57 7.29 -13.49
N SER A 8 7.39 8.02 -12.76
CA SER A 8 7.28 8.19 -11.33
C SER A 8 5.82 8.50 -11.05
N HIS A 9 5.07 7.54 -10.51
CA HIS A 9 3.73 7.75 -9.99
C HIS A 9 3.87 8.49 -8.65
N LEU A 10 4.66 9.55 -8.64
CA LEU A 10 4.60 10.50 -7.56
C LEU A 10 3.18 11.07 -7.63
N PRO A 11 2.39 10.95 -6.56
CA PRO A 11 1.10 11.62 -6.50
C PRO A 11 1.35 13.08 -6.86
N ARG A 12 0.63 13.57 -7.87
CA ARG A 12 0.85 14.86 -8.55
C ARG A 12 0.75 16.07 -7.62
N SER A 13 0.43 15.86 -6.34
CA SER A 13 0.52 16.82 -5.27
C SER A 13 0.60 16.09 -3.92
N LYS A 14 1.29 16.69 -2.94
CA LYS A 14 1.33 16.23 -1.52
C LYS A 14 -0.08 16.11 -0.89
N LYS A 15 -1.09 16.68 -1.54
CA LYS A 15 -2.48 16.84 -1.07
C LYS A 15 -3.39 15.62 -1.33
N ASP A 16 -3.04 14.74 -2.26
CA ASP A 16 -3.93 13.64 -2.69
C ASP A 16 -3.53 12.27 -2.10
N ARG A 17 -2.53 12.22 -1.23
CA ARG A 17 -2.10 10.98 -0.57
C ARG A 17 -3.11 10.54 0.47
N ILE A 18 -3.46 9.26 0.45
CA ILE A 18 -4.30 8.60 1.44
C ILE A 18 -3.49 8.37 2.73
N ILE A 19 -2.21 8.01 2.60
CA ILE A 19 -1.30 7.74 3.71
C ILE A 19 -0.40 8.95 3.97
N PRO A 20 -0.48 9.59 5.15
CA PRO A 20 0.42 10.67 5.51
C PRO A 20 1.87 10.20 5.67
N VAL A 21 2.82 11.05 5.28
CA VAL A 21 4.27 10.71 5.32
C VAL A 21 4.81 10.56 6.73
N ALA A 22 4.37 11.40 7.68
CA ALA A 22 4.93 11.41 9.03
C ALA A 22 4.74 10.08 9.80
N PRO A 23 3.56 9.42 9.77
CA PRO A 23 3.41 8.04 10.25
C PRO A 23 4.34 7.04 9.58
N VAL A 24 4.58 7.18 8.27
CA VAL A 24 5.46 6.28 7.51
C VAL A 24 6.92 6.48 7.88
N ASP A 25 7.38 7.72 8.05
CA ASP A 25 8.71 8.01 8.61
C ASP A 25 8.90 7.35 9.98
N ARG A 26 7.89 7.46 10.88
CA ARG A 26 7.93 6.78 12.18
C ARG A 26 7.98 5.26 12.05
N LEU A 27 7.27 4.69 11.08
CA LEU A 27 7.28 3.26 10.79
C LEU A 27 8.69 2.79 10.38
N ILE A 28 9.35 3.52 9.48
CA ILE A 28 10.72 3.20 9.02
C ILE A 28 11.70 3.28 10.19
N ARG A 29 11.64 4.36 10.99
CA ARG A 29 12.51 4.52 12.16
C ARG A 29 12.32 3.42 13.18
N LYS A 30 11.07 2.97 13.38
CA LYS A 30 10.77 1.84 14.28
C LYS A 30 11.32 0.51 13.73
N ALA A 31 11.39 0.33 12.41
CA ALA A 31 11.84 -0.91 11.79
C ALA A 31 13.36 -1.14 11.91
N GLY A 32 14.17 -0.10 12.07
CA GLY A 32 15.64 -0.29 12.12
C GLY A 32 16.48 0.92 12.53
N GLY A 33 15.89 1.99 13.06
CA GLY A 33 16.62 3.13 13.63
C GLY A 33 17.45 3.98 12.67
N ALA A 34 17.45 3.66 11.36
CA ALA A 34 18.20 4.42 10.36
C ALA A 34 17.63 5.84 10.20
N ARG A 35 18.50 6.76 9.75
CA ARG A 35 18.05 8.08 9.29
C ARG A 35 17.20 7.88 8.04
N VAL A 36 16.08 8.58 7.99
CA VAL A 36 15.11 8.52 6.89
C VAL A 36 15.14 9.86 6.16
N SER A 37 15.30 9.84 4.84
CA SER A 37 15.10 11.03 4.01
C SER A 37 13.61 11.26 3.78
N ASP A 38 13.23 12.53 3.56
CA ASP A 38 11.84 12.86 3.22
C ASP A 38 11.37 12.05 2.01
N THR A 39 12.19 11.95 0.96
CA THR A 39 11.89 11.16 -0.24
C THR A 39 11.74 9.67 0.02
N GLY A 40 12.48 9.10 1.00
CA GLY A 40 12.35 7.70 1.37
C GLY A 40 11.03 7.41 2.08
N ALA A 41 10.61 8.30 2.99
CA ALA A 41 9.32 8.21 3.64
C ALA A 41 8.17 8.39 2.63
N GLU A 42 8.32 9.31 1.67
CA GLU A 42 7.34 9.49 0.59
C GLU A 42 7.22 8.25 -0.29
N LYS A 43 8.34 7.64 -0.68
CA LYS A 43 8.31 6.44 -1.54
C LYS A 43 7.68 5.25 -0.84
N LEU A 44 7.96 5.05 0.46
CA LEU A 44 7.30 3.99 1.20
C LEU A 44 5.80 4.25 1.34
N ALA A 45 5.37 5.50 1.52
CA ALA A 45 3.95 5.83 1.58
C ALA A 45 3.22 5.45 0.29
N GLU A 46 3.81 5.75 -0.88
CA GLU A 46 3.30 5.36 -2.20
C GLU A 46 3.16 3.83 -2.32
N ILE A 47 4.19 3.07 -1.93
CA ILE A 47 4.17 1.60 -1.98
C ILE A 47 3.10 1.04 -1.03
N LEU A 48 2.96 1.59 0.17
CA LEU A 48 1.93 1.17 1.12
C LEU A 48 0.52 1.44 0.61
N GLU A 49 0.30 2.53 -0.12
CA GLU A 49 -0.98 2.81 -0.79
C GLU A 49 -1.27 1.80 -1.88
N GLU A 50 -0.28 1.51 -2.74
CA GLU A 50 -0.42 0.52 -3.82
C GLU A 50 -0.77 -0.87 -3.26
N VAL A 51 -0.02 -1.32 -2.27
CA VAL A 51 -0.27 -2.60 -1.58
C VAL A 51 -1.62 -2.58 -0.87
N GLY A 52 -1.97 -1.47 -0.20
CA GLY A 52 -3.25 -1.31 0.48
C GLY A 52 -4.44 -1.41 -0.47
N VAL A 53 -4.37 -0.75 -1.63
CA VAL A 53 -5.40 -0.82 -2.68
C VAL A 53 -5.49 -2.23 -3.26
N PHE A 54 -4.35 -2.88 -3.50
CA PHE A 54 -4.33 -4.27 -3.98
C PHE A 54 -5.03 -5.22 -2.99
N LEU A 55 -4.67 -5.16 -1.71
CA LEU A 55 -5.30 -6.00 -0.67
C LEU A 55 -6.80 -5.68 -0.50
N ALA A 56 -7.18 -4.41 -0.54
CA ALA A 56 -8.58 -4.00 -0.46
C ALA A 56 -9.42 -4.51 -1.65
N ARG A 57 -8.85 -4.53 -2.86
CA ARG A 57 -9.49 -5.11 -4.04
C ARG A 57 -9.72 -6.60 -3.88
N ASN A 58 -8.71 -7.35 -3.46
CA ASN A 58 -8.84 -8.79 -3.24
C ASN A 58 -9.86 -9.10 -2.13
N ALA A 59 -9.87 -8.33 -1.05
CA ALA A 59 -10.87 -8.45 0.01
C ALA A 59 -12.29 -8.18 -0.51
N SER A 60 -12.45 -7.17 -1.39
CA SER A 60 -13.72 -6.88 -2.06
C SER A 60 -14.19 -8.05 -2.94
N GLU A 61 -13.29 -8.69 -3.69
CA GLU A 61 -13.61 -9.87 -4.49
C GLU A 61 -14.09 -11.05 -3.63
N ILE A 62 -13.42 -11.33 -2.52
CA ILE A 62 -13.83 -12.35 -1.54
C ILE A 62 -15.26 -12.08 -1.03
N VAL A 63 -15.54 -10.83 -0.66
CA VAL A 63 -16.84 -10.39 -0.16
C VAL A 63 -17.94 -10.53 -1.22
N ASN A 64 -17.64 -10.13 -2.45
CA ASN A 64 -18.54 -10.23 -3.60
C ASN A 64 -18.89 -11.69 -3.93
N GLN A 65 -17.91 -12.59 -3.92
CA GLN A 65 -18.12 -14.03 -4.09
C GLN A 65 -19.02 -14.61 -2.99
N ALA A 66 -18.89 -14.11 -1.76
CA ALA A 66 -19.73 -14.47 -0.63
C ALA A 66 -21.11 -13.76 -0.63
N LYS A 67 -21.44 -12.98 -1.67
CA LYS A 67 -22.69 -12.18 -1.78
C LYS A 67 -22.94 -11.24 -0.60
N ARG A 68 -21.87 -10.81 0.08
CA ARG A 68 -21.92 -9.80 1.14
C ARG A 68 -21.55 -8.44 0.54
N LYS A 69 -21.77 -7.35 1.30
CA LYS A 69 -21.43 -5.97 0.88
C LYS A 69 -20.43 -5.27 1.80
N THR A 70 -20.06 -5.91 2.91
CA THR A 70 -19.20 -5.33 3.95
C THR A 70 -17.92 -6.14 4.03
N ILE A 71 -16.78 -5.45 3.88
CA ILE A 71 -15.46 -6.01 4.14
C ILE A 71 -15.26 -6.09 5.64
N THR A 72 -14.92 -7.29 6.13
CA THR A 72 -14.59 -7.55 7.53
C THR A 72 -13.09 -7.72 7.72
N ASP A 73 -12.64 -7.71 8.97
CA ASP A 73 -11.27 -8.05 9.37
C ASP A 73 -10.82 -9.40 8.80
N LYS A 74 -11.69 -10.41 8.83
CA LYS A 74 -11.44 -11.75 8.28
C LYS A 74 -11.19 -11.74 6.77
N ASP A 75 -11.88 -10.87 6.03
CA ASP A 75 -11.72 -10.76 4.58
C ASP A 75 -10.36 -10.14 4.22
N VAL A 76 -9.94 -9.11 4.98
CA VAL A 76 -8.62 -8.48 4.83
C VAL A 76 -7.49 -9.45 5.19
N GLU A 77 -7.62 -10.18 6.31
CA GLU A 77 -6.65 -11.20 6.72
C GLU A 77 -6.53 -12.31 5.68
N LEU A 78 -7.65 -12.76 5.09
CA LEU A 78 -7.62 -13.76 4.03
C LEU A 78 -6.93 -13.22 2.77
N ALA A 79 -7.24 -12.00 2.34
CA ALA A 79 -6.59 -11.35 1.21
C ALA A 79 -5.06 -11.23 1.43
N TYR A 80 -4.65 -10.85 2.64
CA TYR A 80 -3.23 -10.78 3.01
C TYR A 80 -2.55 -12.16 2.98
N ARG A 81 -3.19 -13.20 3.52
CA ARG A 81 -2.67 -14.57 3.46
C ARG A 81 -2.53 -15.09 2.04
N GLN A 82 -3.49 -14.78 1.17
CA GLN A 82 -3.43 -15.15 -0.24
C GLN A 82 -2.27 -14.44 -0.92
N TRP A 83 -2.14 -13.12 -0.76
CA TRP A 83 -1.04 -12.34 -1.31
C TRP A 83 0.33 -12.84 -0.84
N ARG A 84 0.48 -13.11 0.46
CA ARG A 84 1.73 -13.60 1.07
C ARG A 84 2.17 -14.97 0.55
N ARG A 85 1.24 -15.81 0.08
CA ARG A 85 1.57 -17.13 -0.51
C ARG A 85 2.09 -17.04 -1.94
N THR A 86 1.89 -15.90 -2.61
CA THR A 86 2.30 -15.65 -3.99
C THR A 86 3.63 -14.89 -4.08
N LEU A 87 4.15 -14.42 -2.93
CA LEU A 87 5.51 -13.89 -2.78
C LEU A 87 6.52 -15.04 -2.63
#